data_AF-A0A953CS97-F1
#
_entry.id   AF-A0A953CS97-F1
#
_cell.length_a   1.000
_cell.length_b   1.000
_cell.length_c   1.000
_cell.angle_alpha   90.00
_cell.angle_beta   90.00
_cell.angle_gamma   90.00
#
_symmetry.space_group_name_H-M   'P 1'
#
loop_
_entity.id
_entity.type
_entity.pdbx_description
1 polymer ?
#
loop_
_entity_poly.entity_id
_entity_poly.type
_entity_poly.pdbx_seq_one_letter_code
_entity_poly.pdbx_strand_id
1 'polypeptide(L)'
;MSTPEQPRTTGSAPGGWPAALAWLVAWAAMFALDGRTDLGNQALLLVLASAIAALWWSPLPSMLACATAVLAFNYAFVPPRGTFAVGLGQHVVLLATMLAVSWIVALLMARQRRLVATVRRHFARAEQLRAFGEALRDVDDPRARGPALRDALSGLTGAASTLILVPAPPAAASDASRCELIGEADADEKAGLWLSLRESRALGPGTGRYEEQPAWFLPMRGRGASFGAALLRIGPELADAAATRAQAQALCDQMGAALERADALHAAAAAGEAARAQALRNALLAAISHDHRTPLATILGAASSLHDQDDRLTPPQRRRLAATIVDEATQLARLAGNTLQLARLDAPGLVLPMDWESAEEIVGTVLRRARQREPSRSIGARVAPGLPLLRCNAVLVAQLLDNLVDNALKHGDGPVEIEARADTDRMVFAVEDR
;
A
#
# COMPACT_ATOMS: atom_id res chain seq x y z
N MET A 1 12.47 10.39 -18.90
CA MET A 1 11.26 9.57 -18.66
C MET A 1 11.12 8.62 -19.83
N SER A 2 11.72 7.45 -19.66
CA SER A 2 11.92 6.44 -20.68
C SER A 2 10.61 5.70 -20.91
N THR A 3 10.07 5.80 -22.13
CA THR A 3 8.94 5.00 -22.59
C THR A 3 9.24 3.51 -22.42
N PRO A 4 8.34 2.70 -21.83
CA PRO A 4 8.54 1.26 -21.76
C PRO A 4 8.41 0.70 -23.18
N GLU A 5 9.51 0.12 -23.64
CA GLU A 5 9.67 -0.57 -24.92
C GLU A 5 8.68 -1.74 -24.97
N GLN A 6 7.64 -1.62 -25.81
CA GLN A 6 6.73 -2.73 -26.08
C GLN A 6 7.53 -3.90 -26.66
N PRO A 7 7.42 -5.12 -26.12
CA PRO A 7 8.02 -6.28 -26.76
C PRO A 7 7.34 -6.48 -28.11
N ARG A 8 8.07 -6.19 -29.19
CA ARG A 8 7.71 -6.56 -30.56
C ARG A 8 7.60 -8.08 -30.61
N THR A 9 6.39 -8.61 -30.42
CA THR A 9 6.10 -10.00 -30.72
C THR A 9 6.00 -10.18 -32.23
N THR A 10 7.13 -10.13 -32.94
CA THR A 10 7.25 -10.74 -34.27
C THR A 10 7.37 -12.25 -34.10
N GLY A 11 6.36 -12.86 -33.49
CA GLY A 11 6.09 -14.26 -33.71
C GLY A 11 5.37 -14.36 -35.03
N SER A 12 6.12 -14.29 -36.15
CA SER A 12 5.59 -14.74 -37.43
C SER A 12 5.06 -16.15 -37.16
N ALA A 13 3.75 -16.35 -37.34
CA ALA A 13 3.19 -17.69 -37.36
C ALA A 13 4.11 -18.52 -38.27
N PRO A 14 4.64 -19.68 -37.83
CA PRO A 14 5.56 -20.46 -38.64
C PRO A 14 4.92 -20.58 -40.02
N GLY A 15 5.55 -19.94 -41.02
CA GLY A 15 4.97 -19.84 -42.35
C GLY A 15 4.56 -21.23 -42.78
N GLY A 16 3.43 -21.40 -43.45
CA GLY A 16 2.82 -22.71 -43.72
C GLY A 16 3.66 -23.71 -44.54
N TRP A 17 4.96 -23.46 -44.73
CA TRP A 17 5.94 -24.28 -45.40
C TRP A 17 6.08 -25.71 -44.83
N PRO A 18 5.99 -25.99 -43.50
CA PRO A 18 6.10 -27.36 -42.99
C PRO A 18 4.91 -28.21 -43.42
N ALA A 19 3.71 -27.61 -43.51
CA ALA A 19 2.52 -28.29 -44.00
C ALA A 19 2.61 -28.56 -45.51
N ALA A 20 3.11 -27.60 -46.31
CA ALA A 20 3.37 -27.82 -47.73
C ALA A 20 4.42 -28.93 -47.96
N LEU A 21 5.48 -28.96 -47.13
CA LEU A 21 6.50 -30.00 -47.17
C LEU A 21 5.93 -31.37 -46.80
N ALA A 22 5.07 -31.46 -45.77
CA ALA A 22 4.41 -32.70 -45.39
C ALA A 22 3.57 -33.28 -46.54
N TRP A 23 2.82 -32.42 -47.25
CA TRP A 23 2.08 -32.83 -48.44
C TRP A 23 3.00 -33.28 -49.59
N LEU A 24 4.07 -32.54 -49.87
CA LEU A 24 5.04 -32.89 -50.92
C LEU A 24 5.72 -34.23 -50.65
N VAL A 25 6.17 -34.48 -49.41
CA VAL A 25 6.81 -35.73 -49.01
C VAL A 25 5.84 -36.90 -49.11
N ALA A 26 4.59 -36.72 -48.69
CA ALA A 26 3.57 -37.75 -48.80
C ALA A 26 3.27 -38.11 -50.26
N TRP A 27 3.11 -37.11 -51.13
CA TRP A 27 2.91 -37.33 -52.56
C TRP A 27 4.10 -38.01 -53.23
N ALA A 28 5.33 -37.60 -52.91
CA ALA A 28 6.54 -38.24 -53.41
C ALA A 28 6.63 -39.71 -52.98
N ALA A 29 6.30 -40.01 -51.72
CA ALA A 29 6.25 -41.38 -51.21
C ALA A 29 5.16 -42.21 -51.91
N MET A 30 3.97 -41.65 -52.14
CA MET A 30 2.88 -42.35 -52.82
C MET A 30 3.22 -42.70 -54.27
N PHE A 31 3.86 -41.80 -55.01
CA PHE A 31 4.34 -42.10 -56.37
C PHE A 31 5.47 -43.16 -56.37
N ALA A 32 6.40 -43.12 -55.41
CA ALA A 32 7.47 -44.10 -55.30
C ALA A 32 6.97 -45.51 -54.92
N LEU A 33 5.84 -45.59 -54.24
CA LEU A 33 5.17 -46.82 -53.80
C LEU A 33 4.08 -47.29 -54.77
N ASP A 34 3.81 -46.54 -55.85
CA ASP A 34 2.80 -46.90 -56.84
C ASP A 34 3.16 -48.23 -57.52
N GLY A 35 2.21 -49.18 -57.52
CA GLY A 35 2.41 -50.55 -58.02
C GLY A 35 3.13 -51.51 -57.08
N ARG A 36 3.62 -51.07 -55.90
CA ARG A 36 4.29 -51.93 -54.90
C ARG A 36 3.44 -52.20 -53.65
N THR A 37 2.49 -51.34 -53.33
CA THR A 37 1.63 -51.45 -52.14
C THR A 37 0.15 -51.34 -52.51
N ASP A 38 -0.71 -51.87 -51.63
CA ASP A 38 -2.15 -51.79 -51.80
C ASP A 38 -2.66 -50.34 -51.63
N LEU A 39 -3.77 -50.04 -52.29
CA LEU A 39 -4.38 -48.70 -52.37
C LEU A 39 -4.72 -48.14 -50.98
N GLY A 40 -5.10 -49.04 -50.05
CA GLY A 40 -5.39 -48.68 -48.66
C GLY A 40 -4.17 -48.11 -47.92
N ASN A 41 -2.98 -48.67 -48.14
CA ASN A 41 -1.75 -48.18 -47.50
C ASN A 41 -1.32 -46.80 -48.04
N GLN A 42 -1.56 -46.55 -49.32
CA GLN A 42 -1.34 -45.24 -49.92
C GLN A 42 -2.30 -44.18 -49.35
N ALA A 43 -3.57 -44.53 -49.13
CA ALA A 43 -4.54 -43.64 -48.49
C ALA A 43 -4.16 -43.29 -47.03
N LEU A 44 -3.55 -44.21 -46.29
CA LEU A 44 -3.05 -43.92 -44.92
C LEU A 44 -1.96 -42.86 -44.91
N LEU A 45 -1.05 -42.85 -45.90
CA LEU A 45 -0.03 -41.79 -46.04
C LEU A 45 -0.67 -40.42 -46.26
N LEU A 46 -1.76 -40.38 -47.02
CA LEU A 46 -2.51 -39.16 -47.31
C LEU A 46 -3.24 -38.64 -46.06
N VAL A 47 -3.84 -39.53 -45.27
CA VAL A 47 -4.43 -39.21 -43.96
C VAL A 47 -3.37 -38.64 -43.02
N LEU A 48 -2.21 -39.31 -42.92
CA LEU A 48 -1.10 -38.87 -42.06
C LEU A 48 -0.59 -37.49 -42.45
N ALA A 49 -0.42 -37.23 -43.75
CA ALA A 49 -0.03 -35.93 -44.29
C ALA A 49 -1.05 -34.83 -43.93
N SER A 50 -2.35 -35.15 -44.06
CA SER A 50 -3.43 -34.22 -43.70
C SER A 50 -3.41 -33.88 -42.20
N ALA A 51 -3.11 -34.86 -41.34
CA ALA A 51 -3.06 -34.66 -39.90
C ALA A 51 -1.87 -33.80 -39.47
N ILE A 52 -0.71 -34.03 -40.09
CA ILE A 52 0.49 -33.22 -39.90
C ILE A 52 0.22 -31.79 -40.40
N ALA A 53 -0.27 -31.60 -41.63
CA ALA A 53 -0.54 -30.29 -42.19
C ALA A 53 -1.56 -29.46 -41.38
N ALA A 54 -2.52 -30.10 -40.72
CA ALA A 54 -3.52 -29.45 -39.88
C ALA A 54 -2.95 -28.77 -38.62
N LEU A 55 -1.72 -29.07 -38.23
CA LEU A 55 -1.04 -28.39 -37.11
C LEU A 55 -0.65 -26.95 -37.45
N TRP A 56 -0.32 -26.66 -38.71
CA TRP A 56 0.22 -25.35 -39.12
C TRP A 56 -0.78 -24.46 -39.85
N TRP A 57 -1.65 -25.02 -40.69
CA TRP A 57 -2.62 -24.22 -41.46
C TRP A 57 -3.87 -23.90 -40.65
N SER A 58 -4.57 -22.81 -40.98
CA SER A 58 -5.87 -22.49 -40.36
C SER A 58 -6.96 -23.46 -40.84
N PRO A 59 -8.10 -23.58 -40.14
CA PRO A 59 -9.08 -24.64 -40.40
C PRO A 59 -9.63 -24.66 -41.83
N LEU A 60 -9.91 -23.49 -42.40
CA LEU A 60 -10.42 -23.32 -43.76
C LEU A 60 -9.44 -23.82 -44.84
N PRO A 61 -8.18 -23.34 -44.92
CA PRO A 61 -7.21 -23.84 -45.90
C PRO A 61 -6.84 -25.32 -45.69
N SER A 62 -6.82 -25.83 -44.45
CA SER A 62 -6.63 -27.27 -44.22
C SER A 62 -7.77 -28.13 -44.79
N MET A 63 -9.02 -27.69 -44.63
CA MET A 63 -10.18 -28.39 -45.20
C MET A 63 -10.15 -28.38 -46.74
N LEU A 64 -9.88 -27.22 -47.34
CA LEU A 64 -9.78 -27.08 -48.79
C LEU A 64 -8.65 -27.95 -49.36
N ALA A 65 -7.48 -27.94 -48.73
CA ALA A 65 -6.34 -28.73 -49.17
C ALA A 65 -6.55 -30.23 -49.01
N CYS A 66 -7.25 -30.66 -47.97
CA CYS A 66 -7.59 -32.06 -47.84
C CYS A 66 -8.60 -32.50 -48.91
N ALA A 67 -9.63 -31.68 -49.19
CA ALA A 67 -10.60 -31.99 -50.23
C ALA A 67 -9.93 -32.09 -51.61
N THR A 68 -9.04 -31.16 -51.93
CA THR A 68 -8.27 -31.20 -53.18
C THR A 68 -7.32 -32.40 -53.23
N ALA A 69 -6.67 -32.75 -52.12
CA ALA A 69 -5.80 -33.93 -52.04
C ALA A 69 -6.58 -35.25 -52.22
N VAL A 70 -7.77 -35.37 -51.64
CA VAL A 70 -8.67 -36.53 -51.81
C VAL A 70 -9.13 -36.65 -53.27
N LEU A 71 -9.51 -35.54 -53.90
CA LEU A 71 -9.89 -35.49 -55.32
C LEU A 71 -8.71 -35.86 -56.23
N ALA A 72 -7.52 -35.32 -55.95
CA ALA A 72 -6.31 -35.62 -56.71
C ALA A 72 -5.88 -37.09 -56.53
N PHE A 73 -6.04 -37.66 -55.33
CA PHE A 73 -5.80 -39.07 -55.07
C PHE A 73 -6.76 -39.97 -55.86
N ASN A 74 -8.06 -39.62 -55.89
CA ASN A 74 -9.05 -40.32 -56.70
C ASN A 74 -8.67 -40.34 -58.18
N TYR A 75 -8.25 -39.19 -58.71
CA TYR A 75 -7.87 -39.06 -60.11
C TYR A 75 -6.60 -39.85 -60.48
N ALA A 76 -5.59 -39.84 -59.61
CA ALA A 76 -4.26 -40.39 -59.91
C ALA A 76 -4.10 -41.89 -59.62
N PHE A 77 -4.69 -42.39 -58.52
CA PHE A 77 -4.38 -43.73 -57.99
C PHE A 77 -5.56 -44.71 -58.08
N VAL A 78 -6.82 -44.24 -58.03
CA VAL A 78 -8.02 -45.11 -58.05
C VAL A 78 -8.32 -45.56 -59.49
N PRO A 79 -8.48 -46.87 -59.77
CA PRO A 79 -8.90 -47.35 -61.09
C PRO A 79 -10.39 -47.09 -61.37
N PRO A 80 -10.80 -46.66 -62.59
CA PRO A 80 -9.98 -46.32 -63.76
C PRO A 80 -9.29 -44.95 -63.63
N ARG A 81 -7.95 -44.96 -63.76
CA ARG A 81 -7.08 -43.78 -63.61
C ARG A 81 -7.45 -42.70 -64.64
N GLY A 82 -7.35 -41.43 -64.23
CA GLY A 82 -7.65 -40.28 -65.11
C GLY A 82 -9.14 -39.94 -65.23
N THR A 83 -10.00 -40.55 -64.41
CA THR A 83 -11.44 -40.25 -64.36
C THR A 83 -11.90 -40.07 -62.91
N PHE A 84 -12.98 -39.33 -62.69
CA PHE A 84 -13.61 -39.23 -61.37
C PHE A 84 -14.67 -40.32 -61.13
N ALA A 85 -14.74 -41.33 -62.00
CA ALA A 85 -15.73 -42.40 -61.94
C ALA A 85 -15.31 -43.46 -60.92
N VAL A 86 -15.81 -43.36 -59.69
CA VAL A 86 -15.53 -44.34 -58.64
C VAL A 86 -16.40 -45.58 -58.87
N GLY A 87 -15.77 -46.75 -59.06
CA GLY A 87 -16.49 -48.03 -59.09
C GLY A 87 -17.25 -48.26 -57.78
N LEU A 88 -18.57 -48.46 -57.87
CA LEU A 88 -19.55 -48.34 -56.77
C LEU A 88 -19.34 -49.24 -55.53
N GLY A 89 -18.43 -50.22 -55.53
CA GLY A 89 -18.28 -51.18 -54.43
C GLY A 89 -17.05 -51.01 -53.54
N GLN A 90 -15.86 -50.89 -54.13
CA GLN A 90 -14.60 -51.20 -53.41
C GLN A 90 -13.82 -49.97 -52.93
N HIS A 91 -13.94 -48.82 -53.61
CA HIS A 91 -13.11 -47.64 -53.32
C HIS A 91 -13.88 -46.45 -52.72
N VAL A 92 -15.22 -46.48 -52.76
CA VAL A 92 -16.08 -45.44 -52.14
C VAL A 92 -15.88 -45.39 -50.62
N VAL A 93 -15.80 -46.56 -49.97
CA VAL A 93 -15.60 -46.67 -48.52
C VAL A 93 -14.24 -46.06 -48.13
N LEU A 94 -13.19 -46.32 -48.90
CA LEU A 94 -11.85 -45.75 -48.65
C LEU A 94 -11.86 -44.22 -48.75
N LEU A 95 -12.44 -43.66 -49.82
CA LEU A 95 -12.52 -42.22 -49.99
C LEU A 95 -13.35 -41.55 -48.88
N ALA A 96 -14.48 -42.17 -48.50
CA ALA A 96 -15.36 -41.67 -47.46
C ALA A 96 -14.69 -41.70 -46.07
N THR A 97 -14.00 -42.80 -45.73
CA THR A 97 -13.26 -42.90 -44.45
C THR A 97 -12.14 -41.86 -44.36
N MET A 98 -11.40 -41.64 -45.45
CA MET A 98 -10.35 -40.63 -45.50
C MET A 98 -10.89 -39.21 -45.32
N LEU A 99 -11.95 -38.86 -46.04
CA LEU A 99 -12.62 -37.57 -45.89
C LEU A 99 -13.14 -37.37 -44.44
N ALA A 100 -13.70 -38.43 -43.84
CA ALA A 100 -14.19 -38.39 -42.47
C ALA A 100 -13.06 -38.18 -41.45
N VAL A 101 -11.95 -38.91 -41.56
CA VAL A 101 -10.80 -38.75 -40.65
C VAL A 101 -10.22 -37.34 -40.78
N SER A 102 -10.03 -36.83 -41.99
CA SER A 102 -9.48 -35.48 -42.18
C SER A 102 -10.44 -34.39 -41.71
N TRP A 103 -11.76 -34.58 -41.86
CA TRP A 103 -12.76 -33.69 -41.25
C TRP A 103 -12.65 -33.69 -39.73
N ILE A 104 -12.55 -34.86 -39.10
CA ILE A 104 -12.41 -35.01 -37.64
C ILE A 104 -11.16 -34.27 -37.15
N VAL A 105 -10.03 -34.42 -37.85
CA VAL A 105 -8.78 -33.73 -37.48
C VAL A 105 -8.93 -32.21 -37.61
N ALA A 106 -9.53 -31.71 -38.69
CA ALA A 106 -9.78 -30.28 -38.86
C ALA A 106 -10.72 -29.72 -37.77
N LEU A 107 -11.77 -30.45 -37.41
CA LEU A 107 -12.70 -30.10 -36.34
C LEU A 107 -11.99 -30.07 -34.97
N LEU A 108 -11.16 -31.08 -34.69
CA LEU A 108 -10.39 -31.16 -33.46
C LEU A 108 -9.40 -30.00 -33.35
N MET A 109 -8.69 -29.66 -34.43
CA MET A 109 -7.76 -28.53 -34.47
C MET A 109 -8.47 -27.19 -34.29
N ALA A 110 -9.63 -26.98 -34.94
CA ALA A 110 -10.44 -25.79 -34.73
C ALA A 110 -10.90 -25.67 -33.27
N ARG A 111 -11.29 -26.79 -32.65
CA ARG A 111 -11.68 -26.84 -31.23
C ARG A 111 -10.49 -26.53 -30.31
N GLN A 112 -9.32 -27.12 -30.56
CA GLN A 112 -8.11 -26.86 -29.77
C GLN A 112 -7.70 -25.39 -29.81
N ARG A 113 -7.72 -24.75 -30.99
CA ARG A 113 -7.35 -23.32 -31.11
C ARG A 113 -8.32 -22.41 -30.36
N ARG A 114 -9.62 -22.72 -30.40
CA ARG A 114 -10.63 -22.00 -29.62
C ARG A 114 -10.36 -22.12 -28.12
N LEU A 115 -10.03 -23.33 -27.64
CA LEU A 115 -9.65 -23.55 -26.24
C LEU A 115 -8.39 -22.76 -25.85
N VAL A 116 -7.34 -22.81 -26.67
CA VAL A 116 -6.10 -22.05 -26.42
C VAL A 116 -6.35 -20.55 -26.43
N ALA A 117 -7.18 -20.03 -27.33
CA ALA A 117 -7.53 -18.61 -27.38
C ALA A 117 -8.25 -18.15 -26.11
N THR A 118 -9.20 -18.95 -25.60
CA THR A 118 -9.90 -18.66 -24.34
C THR A 118 -8.93 -18.65 -23.16
N VAL A 119 -8.06 -19.66 -23.07
CA VAL A 119 -7.03 -19.76 -22.03
C VAL A 119 -6.08 -18.56 -22.07
N ARG A 120 -5.60 -18.15 -23.25
CA ARG A 120 -4.75 -16.96 -23.43
C ARG A 120 -5.43 -15.68 -22.94
N ARG A 121 -6.73 -15.51 -23.20
CA ARG A 121 -7.49 -14.34 -22.71
C ARG A 121 -7.56 -14.34 -21.18
N HIS A 122 -7.84 -15.49 -20.56
CA HIS A 122 -7.84 -15.59 -19.10
C HIS A 122 -6.47 -15.29 -18.49
N PHE A 123 -5.39 -15.81 -19.07
CA PHE A 123 -4.02 -15.48 -18.62
C PHE A 123 -3.71 -13.99 -18.74
N ALA A 124 -4.03 -13.35 -19.87
CA ALA A 124 -3.81 -11.92 -20.04
C ALA A 124 -4.58 -11.07 -19.00
N ARG A 125 -5.83 -11.44 -18.72
CA ARG A 125 -6.65 -10.77 -17.69
C ARG A 125 -6.05 -10.94 -16.29
N ALA A 126 -5.64 -12.16 -15.93
CA ALA A 126 -5.03 -12.45 -14.64
C ALA A 126 -3.71 -11.68 -14.46
N GLU A 127 -2.90 -11.59 -15.52
CA GLU A 127 -1.62 -10.88 -15.49
C GLU A 127 -1.81 -9.37 -15.35
N GLN A 128 -2.80 -8.78 -16.04
CA GLN A 128 -3.14 -7.36 -15.87
C GLN A 128 -3.57 -7.06 -14.44
N LEU A 129 -4.43 -7.91 -13.85
CA LEU A 129 -4.82 -7.82 -12.45
C LEU A 129 -3.62 -7.98 -11.52
N ARG A 130 -2.71 -8.93 -11.77
CA ARG A 130 -1.51 -9.11 -10.95
C ARG A 130 -0.60 -7.89 -10.99
N ALA A 131 -0.30 -7.38 -12.18
CA ALA A 131 0.54 -6.22 -12.40
C ALA A 131 -0.04 -4.94 -11.76
N PHE A 132 -1.36 -4.74 -11.85
CA PHE A 132 -2.02 -3.62 -11.19
C PHE A 132 -1.96 -3.74 -9.66
N GLY A 133 -2.20 -4.94 -9.13
CA GLY A 133 -2.07 -5.23 -7.69
C GLY A 133 -0.65 -5.00 -7.16
N GLU A 134 0.39 -5.31 -7.94
CA GLU A 134 1.79 -5.00 -7.59
C GLU A 134 2.07 -3.50 -7.64
N ALA A 135 1.62 -2.80 -8.67
CA ALA A 135 1.79 -1.34 -8.78
C ALA A 135 1.11 -0.56 -7.64
N LEU A 136 0.08 -1.13 -6.99
CA LEU A 136 -0.57 -0.58 -5.81
C LEU A 136 0.16 -0.89 -4.49
N ARG A 137 1.05 -1.89 -4.46
CA ARG A 137 1.86 -2.21 -3.27
C ARG A 137 3.09 -1.31 -3.14
N ASP A 138 3.62 -0.85 -4.26
CA ASP A 138 4.87 -0.07 -4.29
C ASP A 138 4.68 1.43 -3.99
N VAL A 139 3.48 1.84 -3.55
CA VAL A 139 3.15 3.25 -3.30
C VAL A 139 2.58 3.42 -1.90
N ASP A 140 3.02 4.44 -1.18
CA ASP A 140 2.56 4.76 0.17
C ASP A 140 1.08 5.15 0.21
N ASP A 141 0.61 5.90 -0.78
CA ASP A 141 -0.80 6.23 -0.97
C ASP A 141 -1.37 5.63 -2.27
N PRO A 142 -2.20 4.58 -2.18
CA PRO A 142 -2.88 4.00 -3.35
C PRO A 142 -3.74 5.01 -4.14
N ARG A 143 -4.19 6.11 -3.52
CA ARG A 143 -5.00 7.14 -4.19
C ARG A 143 -4.24 7.83 -5.33
N ALA A 144 -2.92 7.97 -5.20
CA ALA A 144 -2.07 8.53 -6.25
C ALA A 144 -2.10 7.72 -7.55
N ARG A 145 -2.51 6.43 -7.49
CA ARG A 145 -2.69 5.56 -8.66
C ARG A 145 -4.10 5.63 -9.26
N GLY A 146 -4.97 6.52 -8.77
CA GLY A 146 -6.28 6.81 -9.36
C GLY A 146 -6.24 7.04 -10.88
N PRO A 147 -5.34 7.88 -11.41
CA PRO A 147 -5.20 8.07 -12.87
C PRO A 147 -4.84 6.78 -13.61
N ALA A 148 -3.98 5.94 -13.04
CA ALA A 148 -3.62 4.66 -13.65
C ALA A 148 -4.80 3.68 -13.69
N LEU A 149 -5.65 3.66 -12.65
CA LEU A 149 -6.91 2.92 -12.68
C LEU A 149 -7.84 3.44 -13.78
N ARG A 150 -7.98 4.76 -13.90
CA ARG A 150 -8.79 5.40 -14.95
C ARG A 150 -8.31 5.00 -16.34
N ASP A 151 -7.00 5.05 -16.57
CA ASP A 151 -6.42 4.70 -17.87
C ASP A 151 -6.63 3.21 -18.18
N ALA A 152 -6.48 2.32 -17.18
CA ALA A 152 -6.76 0.90 -17.33
C ALA A 152 -8.25 0.62 -17.64
N LEU A 153 -9.17 1.31 -16.97
CA LEU A 153 -10.62 1.17 -17.20
C LEU A 153 -11.03 1.74 -18.57
N SER A 154 -10.45 2.87 -18.96
CA SER A 154 -10.71 3.49 -20.27
C SER A 154 -10.19 2.61 -21.41
N GLY A 155 -9.06 1.91 -21.19
CA GLY A 155 -8.55 0.91 -22.14
C GLY A 155 -9.43 -0.33 -22.31
N LEU A 156 -10.29 -0.65 -21.34
CA LEU A 156 -11.22 -1.78 -21.42
C LEU A 156 -12.48 -1.46 -22.24
N THR A 157 -13.00 -0.24 -22.13
CA THR A 157 -14.23 0.18 -22.83
C THR A 157 -13.97 0.98 -24.10
N GLY A 158 -12.75 1.50 -24.28
CA GLY A 158 -12.43 2.46 -25.34
C GLY A 158 -13.07 3.84 -25.14
N ALA A 159 -13.69 4.09 -23.99
CA ALA A 159 -14.39 5.33 -23.65
C ALA A 159 -13.78 5.98 -22.40
N ALA A 160 -13.95 7.29 -22.27
CA ALA A 160 -13.49 8.03 -21.09
C ALA A 160 -14.19 7.51 -19.82
N SER A 161 -13.40 7.24 -18.78
CA SER A 161 -13.88 6.88 -17.44
C SER A 161 -13.63 8.01 -16.45
N THR A 162 -14.50 8.11 -15.45
CA THR A 162 -14.43 9.11 -14.38
C THR A 162 -14.43 8.38 -13.05
N LEU A 163 -13.60 8.81 -12.11
CA LEU A 163 -13.47 8.17 -10.80
C LEU A 163 -13.81 9.16 -9.69
N ILE A 164 -14.45 8.66 -8.64
CA ILE A 164 -14.56 9.34 -7.34
C ILE A 164 -13.80 8.51 -6.33
N LEU A 165 -12.77 9.11 -5.71
CA LEU A 165 -12.05 8.56 -4.58
C LEU A 165 -12.45 9.33 -3.33
N VAL A 166 -12.72 8.62 -2.23
CA VAL A 166 -13.17 9.25 -0.98
C VAL A 166 -12.08 9.08 0.09
N PRO A 167 -11.78 10.13 0.87
CA PRO A 167 -10.73 10.08 1.87
C PRO A 167 -11.03 9.19 3.06
N ALA A 168 -12.31 8.83 3.27
CA ALA A 168 -12.78 7.94 4.31
C ALA A 168 -14.04 7.22 3.81
N PRO A 169 -14.36 6.03 4.32
CA PRO A 169 -15.57 5.32 3.91
C PRO A 169 -16.83 6.16 4.17
N PRO A 170 -17.90 5.98 3.36
CA PRO A 170 -19.08 6.84 3.36
C PRO A 170 -19.86 6.88 4.68
N ALA A 171 -19.66 5.90 5.58
CA ALA A 171 -20.22 5.96 6.94
C ALA A 171 -19.63 7.10 7.79
N ALA A 172 -18.40 7.54 7.47
CA ALA A 172 -17.70 8.64 8.13
C ALA A 172 -17.72 9.93 7.29
N ALA A 173 -17.85 9.83 5.96
CA ALA A 173 -17.88 10.96 5.05
C ALA A 173 -19.32 11.34 4.68
N SER A 174 -19.94 12.23 5.47
CA SER A 174 -21.24 12.86 5.15
C SER A 174 -21.13 13.93 4.05
N ASP A 175 -19.91 14.24 3.59
CA ASP A 175 -19.61 15.47 2.87
C ASP A 175 -19.01 15.16 1.49
N ALA A 176 -19.80 15.36 0.44
CA ALA A 176 -19.37 15.19 -0.95
C ALA A 176 -18.22 16.17 -1.34
N SER A 177 -18.00 17.21 -0.54
CA SER A 177 -16.98 18.25 -0.73
C SER A 177 -15.54 17.76 -0.51
N ARG A 178 -15.34 16.62 0.16
CA ARG A 178 -14.01 16.05 0.44
C ARG A 178 -13.59 14.96 -0.53
N CYS A 179 -14.40 14.66 -1.54
CA CYS A 179 -14.11 13.63 -2.54
C CYS A 179 -13.15 14.17 -3.60
N GLU A 180 -12.18 13.35 -3.99
CA GLU A 180 -11.32 13.63 -5.14
C GLU A 180 -12.00 13.06 -6.39
N LEU A 181 -12.38 13.94 -7.32
CA LEU A 181 -12.95 13.58 -8.61
C LEU A 181 -11.84 13.58 -9.67
N ILE A 182 -11.61 12.44 -10.30
CA ILE A 182 -10.64 12.27 -11.38
C ILE A 182 -11.41 12.05 -12.69
N GLY A 183 -11.51 13.09 -13.52
CA GLY A 183 -12.25 13.08 -14.79
C GLY A 183 -13.48 13.99 -14.75
N GLU A 184 -14.31 13.91 -15.79
CA GLU A 184 -15.50 14.75 -15.95
C GLU A 184 -16.78 13.90 -15.84
N ALA A 185 -17.67 14.32 -14.95
CA ALA A 185 -18.99 13.72 -14.75
C ALA A 185 -20.05 14.80 -14.60
N ASP A 186 -21.23 14.55 -15.16
CA ASP A 186 -22.41 15.39 -14.97
C ASP A 186 -23.00 15.23 -13.55
N ALA A 187 -24.09 15.96 -13.25
CA ALA A 187 -24.72 15.91 -11.93
C ALA A 187 -25.37 14.55 -11.63
N ASP A 188 -25.95 13.90 -12.63
CA ASP A 188 -26.67 12.63 -12.49
C ASP A 188 -25.68 11.46 -12.36
N GLU A 189 -24.59 11.49 -13.12
CA GLU A 189 -23.46 10.59 -13.05
C GLU A 189 -22.76 10.70 -11.68
N LYS A 190 -22.59 11.92 -11.14
CA LYS A 190 -22.08 12.11 -9.78
C LYS A 190 -23.01 11.49 -8.74
N ALA A 191 -24.33 11.63 -8.90
CA ALA A 191 -25.30 11.00 -8.01
C ALA A 191 -25.25 9.47 -8.09
N GLY A 192 -25.11 8.91 -9.30
CA GLY A 192 -24.94 7.46 -9.53
C GLY A 192 -23.66 6.90 -8.91
N LEU A 193 -22.54 7.62 -9.02
CA LEU A 193 -21.28 7.28 -8.37
C LEU A 193 -21.42 7.25 -6.84
N TRP A 194 -22.08 8.26 -6.28
CA TRP A 194 -22.33 8.36 -4.84
C TRP A 194 -23.23 7.24 -4.33
N LEU A 195 -24.28 6.89 -5.09
CA LEU A 195 -25.17 5.79 -4.76
C LEU A 195 -24.44 4.44 -4.79
N SER A 196 -23.65 4.21 -5.85
CA SER A 196 -22.85 2.98 -5.99
C SER A 196 -21.84 2.82 -4.85
N LEU A 197 -21.15 3.91 -4.49
CA LEU A 197 -20.25 3.98 -3.34
C LEU A 197 -20.96 3.61 -2.04
N ARG A 198 -22.11 4.26 -1.75
CA ARG A 198 -22.84 4.07 -0.50
C ARG A 198 -23.40 2.66 -0.36
N GLU A 199 -23.96 2.11 -1.43
CA GLU A 199 -24.53 0.75 -1.40
C GLU A 199 -23.47 -0.35 -1.59
N SER A 200 -22.24 0.01 -1.94
CA SER A 200 -21.17 -0.93 -2.30
C SER A 200 -21.61 -1.94 -3.38
N ARG A 201 -22.44 -1.48 -4.32
CA ARG A 201 -23.04 -2.29 -5.39
C ARG A 201 -22.86 -1.63 -6.75
N ALA A 202 -22.66 -2.47 -7.76
CA ALA A 202 -22.55 -2.02 -9.14
C ALA A 202 -23.93 -1.60 -9.68
N LEU A 203 -23.96 -0.56 -10.51
CA LEU A 203 -25.16 -0.05 -11.18
C LEU A 203 -24.94 0.01 -12.69
N GLY A 204 -26.02 -0.06 -13.46
CA GLY A 204 -26.00 0.03 -14.92
C GLY A 204 -26.35 -1.26 -15.63
N PRO A 205 -26.19 -1.31 -16.97
CA PRO A 205 -26.73 -2.40 -17.79
C PRO A 205 -26.11 -3.75 -17.44
N GLY A 206 -26.97 -4.76 -17.30
CA GLY A 206 -26.61 -6.13 -16.93
C GLY A 206 -26.27 -6.34 -15.46
N THR A 207 -26.35 -5.31 -14.60
CA THR A 207 -26.14 -5.44 -13.13
C THR A 207 -27.39 -5.89 -12.39
N GLY A 208 -28.55 -5.96 -13.06
CA GLY A 208 -29.85 -6.15 -12.42
C GLY A 208 -30.35 -4.90 -11.69
N ARG A 209 -29.66 -3.75 -11.82
CA ARG A 209 -29.95 -2.50 -11.13
C ARG A 209 -29.71 -1.31 -12.04
N TYR A 210 -30.74 -0.47 -12.18
CA TYR A 210 -30.67 0.73 -13.02
C TYR A 210 -30.15 0.40 -14.43
N GLU A 211 -30.73 -0.61 -15.08
CA GLU A 211 -30.27 -1.11 -16.38
C GLU A 211 -30.45 -0.11 -17.52
N GLU A 212 -31.33 0.87 -17.32
CA GLU A 212 -31.62 1.98 -18.24
C GLU A 212 -30.47 3.01 -18.35
N GLN A 213 -29.47 2.94 -17.44
CA GLN A 213 -28.35 3.88 -17.41
C GLN A 213 -27.40 3.65 -18.60
N PRO A 214 -26.83 4.71 -19.21
CA PRO A 214 -25.90 4.59 -20.34
C PRO A 214 -24.47 4.18 -19.91
N ALA A 215 -24.23 3.94 -18.62
CA ALA A 215 -22.91 3.72 -18.05
C ALA A 215 -22.92 2.69 -16.91
N TRP A 216 -21.76 2.11 -16.63
CA TRP A 216 -21.53 1.31 -15.43
C TRP A 216 -20.98 2.18 -14.30
N PHE A 217 -21.54 1.98 -13.11
CA PHE A 217 -21.02 2.53 -11.86
C PHE A 217 -20.49 1.37 -11.03
N LEU A 218 -19.17 1.32 -10.83
CA LEU A 218 -18.47 0.21 -10.21
C LEU A 218 -17.83 0.67 -8.89
N PRO A 219 -18.24 0.11 -7.74
CA PRO A 219 -17.66 0.49 -6.46
C PRO A 219 -16.25 -0.09 -6.30
N MET A 220 -15.36 0.67 -5.65
CA MET A 220 -14.05 0.21 -5.21
C MET A 220 -14.16 -0.41 -3.82
N ARG A 221 -14.47 -1.71 -3.79
CA ARG A 221 -14.88 -2.42 -2.57
C ARG A 221 -13.67 -2.91 -1.77
N GLY A 222 -13.62 -2.56 -0.49
CA GLY A 222 -12.85 -3.28 0.53
C GLY A 222 -13.69 -4.40 1.16
N ARG A 223 -13.20 -4.99 2.26
CA ARG A 223 -13.94 -6.00 3.03
C ARG A 223 -15.06 -5.38 3.84
N GLY A 224 -14.83 -4.21 4.44
CA GLY A 224 -15.80 -3.54 5.31
C GLY A 224 -16.61 -2.42 4.67
N ALA A 225 -16.06 -1.74 3.66
CA ALA A 225 -16.67 -0.56 3.04
C ALA A 225 -16.15 -0.32 1.62
N SER A 226 -16.80 0.58 0.88
CA SER A 226 -16.28 1.09 -0.39
C SER A 226 -15.53 2.41 -0.18
N PHE A 227 -14.38 2.55 -0.85
CA PHE A 227 -13.47 3.71 -0.73
C PHE A 227 -13.50 4.63 -1.96
N GLY A 228 -14.30 4.27 -2.96
CA GLY A 228 -14.47 5.02 -4.19
C GLY A 228 -15.50 4.35 -5.10
N ALA A 229 -15.82 5.00 -6.20
CA ALA A 229 -16.60 4.44 -7.29
C ALA A 229 -16.06 4.92 -8.64
N ALA A 230 -16.19 4.08 -9.66
CA ALA A 230 -15.76 4.34 -11.03
C ALA A 230 -16.96 4.38 -11.97
N LEU A 231 -17.01 5.38 -12.84
CA LEU A 231 -17.97 5.54 -13.92
C LEU A 231 -17.30 5.12 -15.21
N LEU A 232 -17.88 4.16 -15.91
CA LEU A 232 -17.46 3.71 -17.22
C LEU A 232 -18.61 3.90 -18.20
N ARG A 233 -18.48 4.83 -19.15
CA ARG A 233 -19.44 4.99 -20.24
C ARG A 233 -19.30 3.83 -21.22
N ILE A 234 -20.43 3.30 -21.69
CA ILE A 234 -20.45 2.09 -22.52
C ILE A 234 -20.92 2.48 -23.92
N GLY A 235 -20.11 2.15 -24.93
CA GLY A 235 -20.53 2.26 -26.33
C GLY A 235 -21.40 1.07 -26.75
N PRO A 236 -22.31 1.24 -27.72
CA PRO A 236 -23.15 0.15 -28.24
C PRO A 236 -22.35 -0.99 -28.90
N GLU A 237 -21.09 -0.75 -29.27
CA GLU A 237 -20.22 -1.73 -29.93
C GLU A 237 -19.38 -2.59 -28.97
N LEU A 238 -19.59 -2.49 -27.66
CA LEU A 238 -18.76 -3.21 -26.69
C LEU A 238 -18.98 -4.74 -26.77
N ALA A 239 -18.03 -5.45 -27.38
CA ALA A 239 -18.02 -6.89 -27.44
C ALA A 239 -17.85 -7.51 -26.04
N ASP A 240 -18.67 -8.53 -25.72
CA ASP A 240 -18.63 -9.27 -24.44
C ASP A 240 -18.69 -8.37 -23.19
N ALA A 241 -19.72 -7.51 -23.15
CA ALA A 241 -19.96 -6.54 -22.07
C ALA A 241 -19.92 -7.17 -20.66
N ALA A 242 -20.42 -8.39 -20.49
CA ALA A 242 -20.42 -9.09 -19.21
C ALA A 242 -19.01 -9.38 -18.70
N ALA A 243 -18.12 -9.89 -19.55
CA ALA A 243 -16.75 -10.18 -19.17
C ALA A 243 -15.92 -8.91 -18.94
N THR A 244 -16.11 -7.88 -19.78
CA THR A 244 -15.44 -6.58 -19.62
C THR A 244 -15.82 -5.92 -18.29
N ARG A 245 -17.10 -5.94 -17.93
CA ARG A 245 -17.57 -5.45 -16.64
C ARG A 245 -16.97 -6.23 -15.46
N ALA A 246 -16.92 -7.56 -15.54
CA ALA A 246 -16.32 -8.38 -14.49
C ALA A 246 -14.83 -8.05 -14.30
N GLN A 247 -14.10 -7.81 -15.39
CA GLN A 247 -12.71 -7.37 -15.34
C GLN A 247 -12.55 -5.96 -14.75
N ALA A 248 -13.40 -5.02 -15.16
CA ALA A 248 -13.41 -3.66 -14.61
C ALA A 248 -13.73 -3.64 -13.11
N GLN A 249 -14.71 -4.43 -12.66
CA GLN A 249 -15.04 -4.58 -11.23
C GLN A 249 -13.85 -5.17 -10.46
N ALA A 250 -13.15 -6.16 -11.01
CA ALA A 250 -11.99 -6.76 -10.36
C ALA A 250 -10.85 -5.75 -10.16
N LEU A 251 -10.61 -4.84 -11.12
CA LEU A 251 -9.65 -3.75 -10.95
C LEU A 251 -10.10 -2.75 -9.87
N CYS A 252 -11.39 -2.42 -9.83
CA CYS A 252 -11.95 -1.55 -8.78
C CYS A 252 -11.83 -2.20 -7.39
N ASP A 253 -12.04 -3.51 -7.28
CA ASP A 253 -11.87 -4.25 -6.02
C ASP A 253 -10.42 -4.29 -5.57
N GLN A 254 -9.46 -4.41 -6.49
CA GLN A 254 -8.03 -4.33 -6.13
C GLN A 254 -7.66 -2.95 -5.58
N MET A 255 -8.18 -1.88 -6.17
CA MET A 255 -8.02 -0.52 -5.65
C MET A 255 -8.68 -0.39 -4.27
N GLY A 256 -9.93 -0.84 -4.12
CA GLY A 256 -10.65 -0.81 -2.84
C GLY A 256 -9.92 -1.54 -1.72
N ALA A 257 -9.41 -2.74 -2.00
CA ALA A 257 -8.61 -3.50 -1.05
C ALA A 257 -7.26 -2.85 -0.73
N ALA A 258 -6.65 -2.11 -1.66
CA ALA A 258 -5.42 -1.36 -1.39
C ALA A 258 -5.69 -0.14 -0.50
N LEU A 259 -6.76 0.61 -0.78
CA LEU A 259 -7.19 1.75 0.03
C LEU A 259 -7.53 1.34 1.47
N GLU A 260 -8.25 0.23 1.66
CA GLU A 260 -8.54 -0.32 2.99
C GLU A 260 -7.27 -0.68 3.76
N ARG A 261 -6.29 -1.31 3.09
CA ARG A 261 -5.01 -1.65 3.72
C ARG A 261 -4.24 -0.40 4.14
N ALA A 262 -4.19 0.63 3.30
CA ALA A 262 -3.50 1.88 3.62
C ALA A 262 -4.17 2.59 4.81
N ASP A 263 -5.50 2.68 4.83
CA ASP A 263 -6.26 3.27 5.93
C ASP A 263 -6.06 2.50 7.25
N ALA A 264 -6.09 1.16 7.19
CA ALA A 264 -5.83 0.32 8.35
C ALA A 264 -4.39 0.47 8.91
N LEU A 265 -3.40 0.62 8.04
CA LEU A 265 -2.01 0.86 8.45
C LEU A 265 -1.86 2.24 9.13
N HIS A 266 -2.46 3.29 8.57
CA HIS A 266 -2.46 4.61 9.19
C HIS A 266 -3.17 4.62 10.55
N ALA A 267 -4.34 3.98 10.65
CA ALA A 267 -5.08 3.85 11.89
C ALA A 267 -4.27 3.09 12.96
N ALA A 268 -3.60 2.01 12.58
CA ALA A 268 -2.75 1.23 13.48
C ALA A 268 -1.52 2.03 13.96
N ALA A 269 -0.88 2.80 13.08
CA ALA A 269 0.24 3.67 13.44
C ALA A 269 -0.18 4.74 14.45
N ALA A 270 -1.28 5.46 14.18
CA ALA A 270 -1.82 6.47 15.08
C ALA A 270 -2.24 5.89 16.45
N ALA A 271 -2.88 4.72 16.46
CA ALA A 271 -3.21 4.03 17.70
C ALA A 271 -1.96 3.61 18.49
N GLY A 272 -0.91 3.17 17.80
CA GLY A 272 0.38 2.83 18.39
C GLY A 272 1.07 4.03 19.05
N GLU A 273 1.07 5.19 18.39
CA GLU A 273 1.60 6.44 18.95
C GLU A 273 0.81 6.89 20.19
N ALA A 274 -0.52 6.88 20.11
CA ALA A 274 -1.38 7.21 21.24
C ALA A 274 -1.17 6.26 22.43
N ALA A 275 -1.03 4.96 22.18
CA ALA A 275 -0.75 3.97 23.21
C ALA A 275 0.62 4.19 23.87
N ARG A 276 1.66 4.51 23.10
CA ARG A 276 3.00 4.85 23.61
C ARG A 276 2.96 6.11 24.49
N ALA A 277 2.28 7.16 24.03
CA ALA A 277 2.12 8.39 24.80
C ALA A 277 1.40 8.12 26.13
N GLN A 278 0.34 7.31 26.12
CA GLN A 278 -0.38 6.93 27.33
C GLN A 278 0.48 6.08 28.28
N ALA A 279 1.26 5.13 27.75
CA ALA A 279 2.15 4.30 28.55
C ALA A 279 3.24 5.14 29.24
N LEU A 280 3.84 6.10 28.50
CA LEU A 280 4.81 7.04 29.06
C LEU A 280 4.18 7.89 30.16
N ARG A 281 2.98 8.44 29.93
CA ARG A 281 2.22 9.20 30.93
C ARG A 281 1.98 8.39 32.20
N ASN A 282 1.56 7.13 32.07
CA ASN A 282 1.32 6.26 33.21
C ASN A 282 2.61 5.94 33.98
N ALA A 283 3.72 5.69 33.27
CA ALA A 283 5.02 5.44 33.88
C ALA A 283 5.53 6.68 34.65
N LEU A 284 5.38 7.88 34.10
CA LEU A 284 5.71 9.13 34.77
C LEU A 284 4.89 9.33 36.06
N LEU A 285 3.57 9.12 35.99
CA LEU A 285 2.69 9.22 37.17
C LEU A 285 3.06 8.20 38.26
N ALA A 286 3.44 6.99 37.87
CA ALA A 286 3.90 5.96 38.81
C ALA A 286 5.22 6.36 39.50
N ALA A 287 6.18 6.89 38.74
CA ALA A 287 7.45 7.40 39.28
C ALA A 287 7.24 8.56 40.25
N ILE A 288 6.42 9.56 39.87
CA ILE A 288 6.07 10.69 40.76
C ILE A 288 5.42 10.21 42.05
N SER A 289 4.48 9.26 41.95
CA SER A 289 3.80 8.70 43.12
C SER A 289 4.77 7.99 44.07
N HIS A 290 5.75 7.28 43.52
CA HIS A 290 6.81 6.63 44.30
C HIS A 290 7.69 7.68 45.00
N ASP A 291 8.15 8.69 44.27
CA ASP A 291 9.03 9.74 44.78
C ASP A 291 8.36 10.63 45.83
N HIS A 292 7.03 10.74 45.81
CA HIS A 292 6.26 11.40 46.86
C HIS A 292 6.07 10.51 48.11
N ARG A 293 5.96 9.19 47.93
CA ARG A 293 5.67 8.27 49.05
C ARG A 293 6.83 8.17 50.04
N THR A 294 8.06 8.21 49.56
CA THR A 294 9.27 8.14 50.39
C THR A 294 9.38 9.30 51.40
N PRO A 295 9.40 10.59 51.00
CA PRO A 295 9.46 11.70 51.94
C PRO A 295 8.22 11.75 52.85
N LEU A 296 7.03 11.40 52.33
CA LEU A 296 5.82 11.33 53.14
C LEU A 296 5.91 10.28 54.26
N ALA A 297 6.47 9.11 53.97
CA ALA A 297 6.69 8.07 54.97
C ALA A 297 7.71 8.51 56.04
N THR A 298 8.79 9.19 55.63
CA THR A 298 9.78 9.76 56.57
C THR A 298 9.16 10.82 57.47
N ILE A 299 8.37 11.76 56.90
CA ILE A 299 7.64 12.79 57.64
C ILE A 299 6.70 12.14 58.66
N LEU A 300 5.89 11.17 58.22
CA LEU A 300 4.93 10.49 59.10
C LEU A 300 5.64 9.73 60.22
N GLY A 301 6.75 9.04 59.94
CA GLY A 301 7.54 8.32 60.94
C GLY A 301 8.18 9.25 61.98
N ALA A 302 8.75 10.37 61.53
CA ALA A 302 9.34 11.37 62.42
C ALA A 302 8.28 12.09 63.26
N ALA A 303 7.13 12.45 62.67
CA ALA A 303 6.01 13.07 63.36
C ALA A 303 5.37 12.13 64.39
N SER A 304 5.17 10.85 64.03
CA SER A 304 4.64 9.83 64.97
C SER A 304 5.60 9.60 66.14
N SER A 305 6.91 9.57 65.88
CA SER A 305 7.92 9.45 66.95
C SER A 305 7.90 10.65 67.90
N LEU A 306 7.75 11.87 67.38
CA LEU A 306 7.57 13.07 68.19
C LEU A 306 6.28 13.04 69.00
N HIS A 307 5.19 12.50 68.45
CA HIS A 307 3.90 12.45 69.12
C HIS A 307 3.82 11.36 70.19
N ASP A 308 4.19 10.12 69.84
CA ASP A 308 3.96 8.93 70.67
C ASP A 308 5.07 8.71 71.72
N GLN A 309 6.27 9.25 71.48
CA GLN A 309 7.45 9.03 72.34
C GLN A 309 7.97 10.32 72.96
N ASP A 310 7.17 11.37 73.00
CA ASP A 310 7.59 12.72 73.39
C ASP A 310 8.34 12.76 74.74
N ASP A 311 7.81 12.03 75.72
CA ASP A 311 8.35 11.91 77.09
C ASP A 311 9.69 11.17 77.16
N ARG A 312 10.02 10.37 76.14
CA ARG A 312 11.24 9.54 76.08
C ARG A 312 12.34 10.18 75.22
N LEU A 313 12.03 11.25 74.50
CA LEU A 313 12.95 11.93 73.60
C LEU A 313 13.71 13.04 74.30
N THR A 314 15.03 13.01 74.19
CA THR A 314 15.87 14.11 74.65
C THR A 314 15.67 15.36 73.76
N PRO A 315 15.91 16.58 74.29
CA PRO A 315 15.84 17.80 73.49
C PRO A 315 16.63 17.80 72.15
N PRO A 316 17.83 17.21 72.04
CA PRO A 316 18.51 17.08 70.74
C PRO A 316 17.83 16.08 69.79
N GLN A 317 17.25 14.97 70.28
CA GLN A 317 16.51 14.02 69.44
C GLN A 317 15.23 14.65 68.88
N ARG A 318 14.50 15.43 69.71
CA ARG A 318 13.32 16.19 69.28
C ARG A 318 13.65 17.17 68.16
N ARG A 319 14.75 17.92 68.30
CA ARG A 319 15.24 18.85 67.27
C ARG A 319 15.62 18.14 65.98
N ARG A 320 16.25 16.97 66.06
CA ARG A 320 16.62 16.19 64.88
C ARG A 320 15.39 15.69 64.11
N LEU A 321 14.40 15.14 64.80
CA LEU A 321 13.15 14.70 64.16
C LEU A 321 12.38 15.87 63.54
N ALA A 322 12.31 17.01 64.22
CA ALA A 322 11.69 18.22 63.68
C ALA A 322 12.43 18.73 62.43
N ALA A 323 13.78 18.71 62.43
CA ALA A 323 14.58 19.05 61.26
C ALA A 323 14.29 18.10 60.09
N THR A 324 14.26 16.79 60.32
CA THR A 324 13.90 15.80 59.29
C THR A 324 12.52 16.06 58.67
N ILE A 325 11.51 16.43 59.47
CA ILE A 325 10.18 16.79 58.95
C ILE A 325 10.28 18.01 58.03
N VAL A 326 10.99 19.06 58.44
CA VAL A 326 11.16 20.28 57.65
C VAL A 326 11.90 20.00 56.35
N ASP A 327 12.98 19.22 56.39
CA ASP A 327 13.79 18.88 55.22
C ASP A 327 12.97 18.09 54.20
N GLU A 328 12.28 17.04 54.64
CA GLU A 328 11.46 16.18 53.79
C GLU A 328 10.21 16.91 53.24
N ALA A 329 9.58 17.78 54.05
CA ALA A 329 8.45 18.60 53.58
C ALA A 329 8.90 19.62 52.53
N THR A 330 10.09 20.20 52.71
CA THR A 330 10.70 21.10 51.71
C THR A 330 11.04 20.36 50.42
N GLN A 331 11.56 19.13 50.53
CA GLN A 331 11.80 18.27 49.39
C GLN A 331 10.51 17.90 48.65
N LEU A 332 9.46 17.50 49.37
CA LEU A 332 8.16 17.18 48.78
C LEU A 332 7.55 18.40 48.06
N ALA A 333 7.66 19.60 48.64
CA ALA A 333 7.20 20.83 48.00
C ALA A 333 7.94 21.12 46.68
N ARG A 334 9.26 20.87 46.62
CA ARG A 334 10.04 20.96 45.37
C ARG A 334 9.58 19.95 44.33
N LEU A 335 9.37 18.68 44.72
CA LEU A 335 8.89 17.62 43.81
C LEU A 335 7.50 17.93 43.23
N ALA A 336 6.58 18.42 44.07
CA ALA A 336 5.26 18.84 43.63
C ALA A 336 5.32 20.06 42.69
N GLY A 337 6.18 21.04 42.99
CA GLY A 337 6.43 22.19 42.12
C GLY A 337 6.95 21.79 40.73
N ASN A 338 7.96 20.92 40.68
CA ASN A 338 8.52 20.39 39.44
C ASN A 338 7.49 19.62 38.62
N THR A 339 6.65 18.81 39.29
CA THR A 339 5.57 18.05 38.63
C THR A 339 4.51 18.98 38.03
N LEU A 340 4.08 20.01 38.78
CA LEU A 340 3.10 20.98 38.29
C LEU A 340 3.66 21.77 37.10
N GLN A 341 4.94 22.07 37.12
CA GLN A 341 5.60 22.75 36.01
C GLN A 341 5.71 21.87 34.77
N LEU A 342 6.06 20.59 34.92
CA LEU A 342 6.05 19.64 33.80
C LEU A 342 4.64 19.53 33.20
N ALA A 343 3.60 19.40 34.05
CA ALA A 343 2.22 19.35 33.60
C ALA A 343 1.75 20.63 32.89
N ARG A 344 2.27 21.81 33.27
CA ARG A 344 2.02 23.08 32.58
C ARG A 344 2.74 23.16 31.23
N LEU A 345 3.98 22.63 31.15
CA LEU A 345 4.76 22.60 29.91
C LEU A 345 4.19 21.62 28.87
N ASP A 346 3.56 20.53 29.32
CA ASP A 346 2.91 19.52 28.47
C ASP A 346 1.48 19.89 28.02
N ALA A 347 0.98 21.08 28.38
CA ALA A 347 -0.37 21.49 28.04
C ALA A 347 -0.50 21.77 26.52
N PRO A 348 -1.49 21.17 25.83
CA PRO A 348 -1.71 21.43 24.41
C PRO A 348 -2.05 22.91 24.17
N GLY A 349 -1.32 23.55 23.25
CA GLY A 349 -1.49 24.96 22.92
C GLY A 349 -0.78 25.95 23.85
N LEU A 350 0.17 25.49 24.67
CA LEU A 350 1.00 26.38 25.48
C LEU A 350 1.77 27.37 24.61
N VAL A 351 1.51 28.67 24.81
CA VAL A 351 2.33 29.75 24.28
C VAL A 351 3.25 30.24 25.39
N LEU A 352 4.55 30.01 25.24
CA LEU A 352 5.55 30.55 26.16
C LEU A 352 5.71 32.06 25.90
N PRO A 353 5.60 32.93 26.92
CA PRO A 353 5.95 34.33 26.76
C PRO A 353 7.46 34.44 26.63
N MET A 354 7.92 34.95 25.48
CA MET A 354 9.33 34.99 25.07
C MET A 354 9.70 36.43 24.71
N ASP A 355 10.62 37.01 25.48
CA ASP A 355 11.10 38.39 25.33
C ASP A 355 12.63 38.41 25.11
N TRP A 356 13.16 39.57 24.72
CA TRP A 356 14.61 39.75 24.53
C TRP A 356 15.29 39.99 25.87
N GLU A 357 16.09 39.02 26.31
CA GLU A 357 16.65 38.97 27.66
C GLU A 357 18.19 38.93 27.63
N SER A 358 18.82 39.46 28.67
CA SER A 358 20.29 39.43 28.82
C SER A 358 20.76 38.13 29.48
N ALA A 359 21.67 37.39 28.82
CA ALA A 359 22.29 36.19 29.39
C ALA A 359 23.06 36.50 30.68
N GLU A 360 23.67 37.68 30.78
CA GLU A 360 24.41 38.15 31.96
C GLU A 360 23.49 38.31 33.18
N GLU A 361 22.30 38.87 32.99
CA GLU A 361 21.32 39.07 34.07
C GLU A 361 20.72 37.75 34.55
N ILE A 362 20.45 36.83 33.63
CA ILE A 362 19.98 35.47 33.94
C ILE A 362 21.02 34.74 34.79
N VAL A 363 22.28 34.67 34.33
CA VAL A 363 23.38 34.00 35.04
C VAL A 363 23.64 34.68 36.39
N GLY A 364 23.63 36.02 36.44
CA GLY A 364 23.82 36.78 37.68
C GLY A 364 22.74 36.47 38.73
N THR A 365 21.49 36.29 38.31
CA THR A 365 20.38 35.91 39.18
C THR A 365 20.57 34.51 39.77
N VAL A 366 20.96 33.54 38.95
CA VAL A 366 21.22 32.15 39.36
C VAL A 366 22.41 32.09 40.31
N LEU A 367 23.52 32.75 39.96
CA LEU A 367 24.74 32.80 40.77
C LEU A 367 24.48 33.36 42.17
N ARG A 368 23.69 34.44 42.27
CA ARG A 368 23.32 35.04 43.55
C ARG A 368 22.54 34.06 44.43
N ARG A 369 21.55 33.36 43.86
CA ARG A 369 20.76 32.35 44.58
C ARG A 369 21.60 31.16 45.03
N ALA A 370 22.47 30.66 44.16
CA ALA A 370 23.35 29.53 44.47
C ALA A 370 24.29 29.84 45.64
N ARG A 371 24.93 31.03 45.64
CA ARG A 371 25.81 31.49 46.74
C ARG A 371 25.08 31.71 48.07
N GLN A 372 23.81 32.11 48.03
CA GLN A 372 22.98 32.23 49.23
C GLN A 372 22.64 30.86 49.82
N ARG A 373 22.45 29.84 48.96
CA ARG A 373 22.10 28.47 49.35
C ARG A 373 23.28 27.76 49.98
N GLU A 374 24.48 27.93 49.41
CA GLU A 374 25.72 27.26 49.85
C GLU A 374 26.89 28.26 50.00
N PRO A 375 26.93 29.06 51.10
CA PRO A 375 27.93 30.12 51.27
C PRO A 375 29.37 29.60 51.38
N SER A 376 29.54 28.35 51.79
CA SER A 376 30.84 27.70 51.97
C SER A 376 31.43 27.11 50.70
N ARG A 377 30.66 27.01 49.60
CA ARG A 377 31.15 26.47 48.32
C ARG A 377 31.62 27.55 47.36
N SER A 378 32.67 27.22 46.61
CA SER A 378 33.17 28.08 45.53
C SER A 378 32.26 27.97 44.31
N ILE A 379 31.47 29.02 44.06
CA ILE A 379 30.55 29.11 42.93
C ILE A 379 30.89 30.34 42.11
N GLY A 380 31.33 30.13 40.88
CA GLY A 380 31.79 31.14 39.93
C GLY A 380 30.88 31.23 38.69
N ALA A 381 31.06 32.31 37.93
CA ALA A 381 30.48 32.41 36.59
C ALA A 381 31.47 33.09 35.64
N ARG A 382 31.47 32.64 34.38
CA ARG A 382 32.24 33.17 33.28
C ARG A 382 31.29 33.51 32.13
N VAL A 383 31.00 34.80 31.98
CA VAL A 383 30.13 35.30 30.92
C VAL A 383 31.01 36.01 29.89
N ALA A 384 30.97 35.59 28.63
CA ALA A 384 31.71 36.25 27.57
C ALA A 384 31.21 37.71 27.40
N PRO A 385 32.10 38.68 27.13
CA PRO A 385 31.68 40.07 26.94
C PRO A 385 30.95 40.25 25.60
N GLY A 386 29.99 41.18 25.55
CA GLY A 386 29.31 41.58 24.30
C GLY A 386 28.33 40.55 23.74
N LEU A 387 27.74 39.70 24.59
CA LEU A 387 26.74 38.72 24.17
C LEU A 387 25.47 39.39 23.60
N PRO A 388 24.90 38.86 22.51
CA PRO A 388 23.61 39.33 22.01
C PRO A 388 22.47 38.99 22.98
N LEU A 389 21.37 39.74 22.90
CA LEU A 389 20.15 39.42 23.63
C LEU A 389 19.55 38.09 23.14
N LEU A 390 19.04 37.30 24.07
CA LEU A 390 18.42 36.01 23.80
C LEU A 390 16.90 36.15 23.88
N ARG A 391 16.18 35.76 22.82
CA ARG A 391 14.71 35.71 22.86
C ARG A 391 14.27 34.47 23.65
N CYS A 392 13.97 34.63 24.94
CA CYS A 392 13.62 33.53 25.83
C CYS A 392 12.66 33.94 26.95
N ASN A 393 12.21 32.97 27.73
CA ASN A 393 11.58 33.23 29.02
C ASN A 393 12.68 33.19 30.10
N ALA A 394 13.12 34.35 30.58
CA ALA A 394 14.21 34.45 31.55
C ALA A 394 13.97 33.61 32.83
N VAL A 395 12.72 33.48 33.28
CA VAL A 395 12.37 32.71 34.47
C VAL A 395 12.63 31.22 34.26
N LEU A 396 12.20 30.66 33.13
CA LEU A 396 12.40 29.24 32.81
C LEU A 396 13.88 28.92 32.56
N VAL A 397 14.62 29.81 31.89
CA VAL A 397 16.07 29.61 31.66
C VAL A 397 16.85 29.72 32.97
N ALA A 398 16.54 30.71 33.82
CA ALA A 398 17.14 30.81 35.15
C ALA A 398 16.85 29.56 35.99
N GLN A 399 15.64 29.02 35.90
CA GLN A 399 15.28 27.80 36.61
C GLN A 399 16.02 26.55 36.07
N LEU A 400 16.18 26.44 34.76
CA LEU A 400 16.99 25.38 34.15
C LEU A 400 18.42 25.42 34.69
N LEU A 401 19.04 26.60 34.71
CA LEU A 401 20.38 26.79 35.25
C LEU A 401 20.45 26.52 36.75
N ASP A 402 19.47 27.01 37.53
CA ASP A 402 19.35 26.73 38.97
C ASP A 402 19.29 25.22 39.23
N ASN A 403 18.56 24.45 38.41
CA ASN A 403 18.47 22.99 38.53
C ASN A 403 19.80 22.28 38.22
N LEU A 404 20.52 22.72 37.19
CA LEU A 404 21.83 22.17 36.85
C LEU A 404 22.86 22.45 37.94
N VAL A 405 22.87 23.68 38.47
CA VAL A 405 23.74 24.07 39.59
C VAL A 405 23.39 23.30 40.86
N ASP A 406 22.10 23.11 41.15
CA ASP A 406 21.65 22.33 42.30
C ASP A 406 22.10 20.87 42.21
N ASN A 407 22.07 20.27 41.01
CA ASN A 407 22.61 18.94 40.77
C ASN A 407 24.13 18.88 40.96
N ALA A 408 24.87 19.85 40.41
CA ALA A 408 26.32 19.96 40.57
C ALA A 408 26.74 20.09 42.05
N LEU A 409 25.99 20.88 42.84
CA LEU A 409 26.26 21.06 44.27
C LEU A 409 25.95 19.80 45.10
N LYS A 410 24.93 19.03 44.72
CA LYS A 410 24.52 17.80 45.44
C LYS A 410 25.43 16.61 45.14
N HIS A 411 25.94 16.50 43.92
CA HIS A 411 26.65 15.31 43.45
C HIS A 411 28.14 15.53 43.21
N GLY A 412 28.60 16.78 43.06
CA GLY A 412 30.01 17.12 42.90
C GLY A 412 30.66 17.55 44.21
N ASP A 413 31.98 17.36 44.33
CA ASP A 413 32.76 17.77 45.51
C ASP A 413 33.58 19.05 45.30
N GLY A 414 33.82 19.46 44.06
CA GLY A 414 34.62 20.64 43.72
C GLY A 414 33.84 21.92 43.41
N PRO A 415 34.54 22.95 42.92
CA PRO A 415 33.95 24.23 42.56
C PRO A 415 32.97 24.08 41.38
N VAL A 416 31.91 24.88 41.40
CA VAL A 416 30.91 24.93 40.31
C VAL A 416 31.10 26.23 39.53
N GLU A 417 31.25 26.15 38.21
CA GLU A 417 31.40 27.31 37.32
C GLU A 417 30.25 27.35 36.29
N ILE A 418 29.56 28.48 36.18
CA ILE A 418 28.52 28.72 35.17
C ILE A 418 29.14 29.49 33.99
N GLU A 419 29.16 28.93 32.79
CA GLU A 419 29.65 29.59 31.59
C GLU A 419 28.49 30.04 30.68
N ALA A 420 28.62 31.23 30.09
CA ALA A 420 27.75 31.70 29.01
C ALA A 420 28.60 32.26 27.85
N ARG A 421 28.43 31.69 26.66
CA ARG A 421 29.14 32.09 25.44
C ARG A 421 28.22 32.06 24.21
N ALA A 422 28.50 32.90 23.24
CA ALA A 422 27.88 32.81 21.92
C ALA A 422 28.74 31.93 21.00
N ASP A 423 28.08 31.05 20.27
CA ASP A 423 28.61 30.36 19.09
C ASP A 423 27.81 30.85 17.87
N THR A 424 28.35 30.68 16.67
CA THR A 424 27.92 31.26 15.38
C THR A 424 26.43 31.65 15.30
N ASP A 425 25.50 30.71 15.55
CA ASP A 425 24.04 30.95 15.53
C ASP A 425 23.31 30.63 16.86
N ARG A 426 24.03 30.42 17.97
CA ARG A 426 23.44 29.91 19.22
C ARG A 426 24.08 30.48 20.48
N MET A 427 23.27 30.70 21.51
CA MET A 427 23.75 30.94 22.87
C MET A 427 24.00 29.61 23.57
N VAL A 428 25.17 29.44 24.17
CA VAL A 428 25.55 28.24 24.93
C VAL A 428 25.69 28.60 26.40
N PHE A 429 24.93 27.92 27.24
CA PHE A 429 25.12 27.92 28.69
C PHE A 429 25.71 26.58 29.12
N ALA A 430 26.70 26.60 30.00
CA ALA A 430 27.28 25.40 30.59
C ALA A 430 27.37 25.55 32.13
N VAL A 431 27.25 24.43 32.84
CA VAL A 431 27.50 24.33 34.27
C VAL A 431 28.52 23.22 34.44
N GLU A 432 29.71 23.56 34.91
CA GLU A 432 30.80 22.63 35.15
C GLU A 432 30.98 22.41 36.65
N ASP A 433 31.01 21.15 37.08
CA ASP A 433 31.56 20.73 38.37
C ASP A 433 32.90 20.02 38.15
N ARG A 434 33.84 20.19 39.10
CA ARG A 434 35.20 19.63 39.04
C ARG A 434 35.47 18.62 40.12
#